data_AF-A0A5C6CZH2-F1
#
_entry.id   AF-A0A5C6CZH2-F1
#
_cell.length_a   1.000
_cell.length_b   1.000
_cell.length_c   1.000
_cell.angle_alpha   90.00
_cell.angle_beta   90.00
_cell.angle_gamma   90.00
#
_symmetry.space_group_name_H-M   'P 1'
#
loop_
_entity.id
_entity.type
_entity.pdbx_description
1 polymer ?
#
loop_
_entity_poly.entity_id
_entity_poly.type
_entity_poly.pdbx_seq_one_letter_code
_entity_poly.pdbx_strand_id
1 'polypeptide(L)'
;MTTNTVQEVTFDEACSFVIKLDKKTQRAAWMAGDAKAPVYEAGLVNLTKDEASMMVHYANDRSVQATLYRIKQDADQSSSE
;
A
#
# COMPACT_ATOMS: atom_id res chain seq x y z
N MET A 1 11.93 -22.51 -10.72
CA MET A 1 12.32 -21.10 -10.61
C MET A 1 11.03 -20.30 -10.54
N THR A 2 10.73 -19.65 -9.41
CA THR A 2 9.52 -18.84 -9.26
C THR A 2 9.88 -17.41 -9.66
N THR A 3 9.26 -16.88 -10.71
CA THR A 3 9.48 -15.50 -11.15
C THR A 3 8.63 -14.59 -10.27
N ASN A 4 9.27 -13.75 -9.46
CA ASN A 4 8.55 -12.74 -8.68
C ASN A 4 8.28 -11.54 -9.59
N THR A 5 7.00 -11.26 -9.88
CA THR A 5 6.60 -10.07 -10.62
C THR A 5 6.51 -8.89 -9.66
N VAL A 6 7.36 -7.87 -9.86
CA VAL A 6 7.19 -6.57 -9.21
C VAL A 6 6.14 -5.80 -9.98
N GLN A 7 5.07 -5.37 -9.31
CA GLN A 7 4.04 -4.51 -9.88
C GLN A 7 4.22 -3.10 -9.31
N GLU A 8 4.57 -2.17 -10.17
CA GLU A 8 4.42 -0.75 -9.88
C GLU A 8 2.94 -0.39 -10.00
N VAL A 9 2.36 0.17 -8.94
CA VAL A 9 0.96 0.58 -8.94
C VAL A 9 0.90 2.07 -9.27
N THR A 10 0.59 2.36 -10.53
CA THR A 10 0.33 3.71 -11.01
C THR A 10 -1.18 3.95 -10.98
N PHE A 11 -1.61 5.06 -10.40
CA PHE A 11 -3.02 5.47 -10.39
C PHE A 11 -3.28 6.39 -11.58
N ASP A 12 -4.21 6.00 -12.46
CA ASP A 12 -4.56 6.77 -13.66
C ASP A 12 -5.31 8.09 -13.34
N GLU A 13 -5.97 8.16 -12.18
CA GLU A 13 -6.68 9.35 -11.73
C GLU A 13 -6.28 9.74 -10.30
N ALA A 14 -6.10 11.04 -10.08
CA ALA A 14 -5.79 11.59 -8.76
C ALA A 14 -7.01 11.47 -7.85
N CYS A 15 -6.99 10.49 -6.94
CA CYS A 15 -7.96 10.35 -5.88
C CYS A 15 -7.28 10.65 -4.52
N SER A 16 -8.02 11.25 -3.59
CA SER A 16 -7.54 11.40 -2.22
C SER A 16 -7.53 10.04 -1.52
N PHE A 17 -6.43 9.71 -0.86
CA PHE A 17 -6.38 8.57 0.04
C PHE A 17 -6.49 9.03 1.50
N VAL A 18 -7.25 8.28 2.30
CA VAL A 18 -7.29 8.44 3.76
C VAL A 18 -6.75 7.18 4.41
N ILE A 19 -5.83 7.35 5.36
CA ILE A 19 -5.28 6.24 6.15
C ILE A 19 -6.02 6.17 7.47
N LYS A 20 -6.59 5.01 7.78
CA LYS A 20 -7.16 4.68 9.09
C LYS A 20 -6.19 3.77 9.84
N LEU A 21 -5.92 4.12 11.11
CA LEU A 21 -5.05 3.34 11.99
C LEU A 21 -5.88 2.70 13.09
N ASP A 22 -5.87 1.37 13.16
CA ASP A 22 -6.47 0.63 14.27
C ASP A 22 -5.41 0.33 15.33
N LYS A 23 -5.53 0.99 16.48
CA LYS A 23 -4.61 0.82 17.62
C LYS A 23 -4.73 -0.54 18.29
N LYS A 24 -5.88 -1.20 18.22
CA LYS A 24 -6.09 -2.52 18.85
C LYS A 24 -5.41 -3.62 18.05
N THR A 25 -5.60 -3.60 16.74
CA THR A 25 -5.05 -4.61 15.83
C THR A 25 -3.68 -4.23 15.26
N GLN A 26 -3.22 -3.00 15.50
CA GLN A 26 -1.98 -2.44 14.96
C GLN A 26 -1.94 -2.56 13.42
N ARG A 27 -3.04 -2.17 12.77
CA ARG A 27 -3.16 -2.18 11.30
C ARG A 27 -3.37 -0.79 10.74
N ALA A 28 -2.79 -0.57 9.57
CA ALA A 28 -3.05 0.58 8.71
C ALA A 28 -3.91 0.11 7.54
N ALA A 29 -4.95 0.88 7.24
CA ALA A 29 -5.89 0.61 6.17
C ALA A 29 -6.03 1.86 5.30
N TRP A 30 -5.87 1.72 4.00
CA TRP A 30 -5.97 2.80 3.03
C TRP A 30 -7.34 2.78 2.36
N MET A 31 -8.01 3.92 2.41
CA MET A 31 -9.30 4.14 1.77
C MET A 31 -9.10 5.06 0.56
N ALA A 32 -9.54 4.63 -0.62
CA ALA A 32 -9.54 5.47 -1.81
C ALA A 32 -10.85 6.28 -1.87
N GLY A 33 -10.76 7.61 -1.85
CA GLY A 33 -11.91 8.50 -1.91
C GLY A 33 -12.97 8.16 -0.85
N ASP A 34 -14.22 8.02 -1.30
CA ASP A 34 -15.38 7.68 -0.46
C ASP A 34 -15.64 6.17 -0.33
N ALA A 35 -14.65 5.32 -0.61
CA ALA A 35 -14.80 3.88 -0.51
C ALA A 35 -15.31 3.44 0.88
N LYS A 36 -16.23 2.47 0.89
CA LYS A 36 -16.79 1.88 2.12
C LYS A 36 -15.89 0.82 2.75
N ALA A 37 -14.93 0.31 1.98
CA ALA A 37 -13.98 -0.73 2.39
C ALA A 37 -12.56 -0.30 2.02
N PRO A 38 -11.54 -0.79 2.77
CA PRO A 38 -10.15 -0.48 2.46
C PRO A 38 -9.71 -1.15 1.15
N VAL A 39 -8.84 -0.46 0.41
CA VAL A 39 -8.21 -0.98 -0.82
C VAL A 39 -6.89 -1.66 -0.50
N TYR A 40 -6.20 -1.20 0.54
CA TYR A 40 -4.97 -1.81 1.04
C TYR A 40 -5.00 -1.94 2.55
N GLU A 41 -4.39 -3.01 3.06
CA GLU A 41 -4.20 -3.22 4.49
C GLU A 41 -2.82 -3.79 4.79
N ALA A 42 -2.17 -3.26 5.83
CA ALA A 42 -0.89 -3.80 6.30
C ALA A 42 -0.79 -3.69 7.83
N GLY A 43 0.00 -4.56 8.44
CA GLY A 43 0.39 -4.40 9.84
C GLY A 43 1.29 -3.17 9.99
N LEU A 44 1.02 -2.32 10.97
CA LEU A 44 1.75 -1.07 11.18
C LEU A 44 3.25 -1.32 11.41
N VAL A 45 3.58 -2.37 12.19
CA VAL A 45 4.97 -2.80 12.42
C VAL A 45 5.63 -3.33 11.14
N ASN A 46 4.86 -3.89 10.19
CA ASN A 46 5.44 -4.36 8.95
C ASN A 46 5.94 -3.19 8.10
N LEU A 47 5.25 -2.04 8.15
CA LEU A 47 5.63 -0.86 7.37
C LEU A 47 6.97 -0.25 7.77
N THR A 48 7.55 -0.62 8.91
CA THR A 48 8.90 -0.16 9.30
C THR A 48 10.02 -1.01 8.70
N LYS A 49 9.69 -2.08 7.98
CA LYS A 49 10.65 -2.99 7.36
C LYS A 49 10.90 -2.61 5.90
N ASP A 50 11.99 -3.14 5.35
CA ASP A 50 12.29 -3.01 3.92
C ASP A 50 11.40 -3.91 3.06
N GLU A 51 10.95 -5.03 3.62
CA GLU A 51 10.00 -5.96 3.00
C GLU A 51 8.84 -6.24 3.97
N ALA A 52 7.61 -6.12 3.48
CA ALA A 52 6.41 -6.18 4.31
C ALA A 52 5.24 -6.87 3.59
N SER A 53 4.46 -7.69 4.31
CA SER A 53 3.23 -8.24 3.77
C SER A 53 2.09 -7.22 3.82
N MET A 54 1.33 -7.15 2.74
CA MET A 54 0.14 -6.32 2.55
C MET A 54 -1.01 -7.15 1.94
N MET A 55 -2.24 -6.81 2.26
CA MET A 55 -3.43 -7.26 1.55
C MET A 55 -3.88 -6.18 0.58
N VAL A 56 -4.20 -6.56 -0.65
CA VAL A 56 -4.79 -5.70 -1.67
C VAL A 56 -6.20 -6.19 -1.94
N HIS A 57 -7.18 -5.31 -1.85
CA HIS A 57 -8.58 -5.59 -2.11
C HIS A 57 -8.99 -4.98 -3.45
N TYR A 58 -9.35 -5.83 -4.39
CA TYR A 58 -9.93 -5.44 -5.68
C TYR A 58 -11.47 -5.47 -5.61
N ALA A 59 -12.11 -4.98 -6.67
CA ALA A 59 -13.54 -5.14 -6.86
C ALA A 59 -13.97 -6.63 -6.83
N ASN A 60 -15.25 -6.87 -6.54
CA ASN A 60 -15.86 -8.19 -6.47
C ASN A 60 -15.28 -9.10 -5.36
N ASP A 61 -14.97 -8.51 -4.21
CA ASP A 61 -14.46 -9.20 -3.00
C ASP A 61 -13.17 -10.02 -3.21
N ARG A 62 -12.45 -9.74 -4.30
CA ARG A 62 -11.18 -10.40 -4.59
C ARG A 62 -10.07 -9.73 -3.80
N SER A 63 -9.43 -10.50 -2.93
CA SER A 63 -8.26 -10.04 -2.18
C SER A 63 -7.02 -10.85 -2.59
N VAL A 64 -5.87 -10.19 -2.67
CA VAL A 64 -4.58 -10.86 -2.88
C VAL A 64 -3.59 -10.42 -1.82
N GLN A 65 -2.75 -11.36 -1.39
CA GLN A 65 -1.60 -11.03 -0.58
C GLN A 65 -0.47 -10.56 -1.49
N ALA A 66 0.07 -9.39 -1.18
CA ALA A 66 1.20 -8.79 -1.86
C ALA A 66 2.36 -8.58 -0.90
N THR A 67 3.54 -8.40 -1.49
CA THR A 67 4.75 -7.99 -0.78
C THR A 67 5.09 -6.56 -1.17
N LEU A 68 5.18 -5.69 -0.18
CA LEU A 68 5.71 -4.33 -0.30
C LEU A 68 7.22 -4.37 -0.21
N TYR A 69 7.89 -3.77 -1.19
CA TYR A 69 9.31 -3.50 -1.17
C TYR A 69 9.53 -2.00 -1.00
N ARG A 70 10.34 -1.61 -0.02
CA ARG A 70 10.71 -0.22 0.20
C ARG A 70 11.71 0.21 -0.87
N ILE A 71 11.25 1.06 -1.78
CA ILE A 71 12.12 1.73 -2.75
C ILE A 71 12.88 2.82 -2.01
N LYS A 72 14.21 2.81 -2.11
CA LYS A 72 15.03 3.90 -1.58
C LYS A 72 14.81 5.12 -2.47
N GLN A 73 14.46 6.24 -1.86
CA GLN A 73 14.41 7.51 -2.58
C GLN A 73 15.86 7.93 -2.86
N ASP A 74 16.22 8.00 -4.13
CA ASP A 74 17.50 8.59 -4.53
C ASP A 74 17.49 10.07 -4.13
N ALA A 75 18.59 10.54 -3.54
CA ALA A 75 18.71 11.84 -2.89
C ALA A 75 18.60 13.06 -3.83
N ASP A 76 18.27 12.87 -5.11
CA ASP A 76 18.27 13.89 -6.17
C ASP A 76 16.87 14.34 -6.62
N GLN A 77 15.79 13.84 -6.00
CA GLN A 77 14.41 14.29 -6.27
C GLN A 77 13.86 15.22 -5.18
N SER A 78 14.72 16.00 -4.54
CA SER A 78 14.34 17.09 -3.62
C SER A 78 14.81 18.44 -4.16
N SER A 79 14.39 18.85 -5.35
CA SER A 79 14.36 20.27 -5.77
C SER A 79 13.69 20.44 -7.13
N SER A 80 12.41 20.80 -7.14
CA SER A 80 11.92 21.92 -7.94
C SER A 80 10.50 22.28 -7.47
N GLU A 81 10.46 23.37 -6.69
CA GLU A 81 9.38 24.35 -6.47
C GLU A 81 7.91 23.98 -6.77
#